data_AF-A0A958B0I1-F1
#
_entry.id   AF-A0A958B0I1-F1
#
_cell.length_a   1.000
_cell.length_b   1.000
_cell.length_c   1.000
_cell.angle_alpha   90.00
_cell.angle_beta   90.00
_cell.angle_gamma   90.00
#
_symmetry.space_group_name_H-M   'P 1'
#
loop_
_entity.id
_entity.type
_entity.pdbx_description
1 polymer ?
#
loop_
_entity_poly.entity_id
_entity_poly.type
_entity_poly.pdbx_seq_one_letter_code
_entity_poly.pdbx_strand_id
1 'polypeptide(L)' 'NACHPGDVNSKLSNNLGFGGSESPDEGARTPVWLATEPAGQQQTGKYFARRKEVTCQFASNKDAIEQLYQICSRY' A
#
# COMPACT_ATOMS: atom_id res chain seq x y z
N ASN A 1 -4.13 6.67 4.89
CA ASN A 1 -3.11 5.60 5.06
C ASN A 1 -3.01 4.80 3.78
N ALA A 2 -1.87 4.15 3.56
CA ALA A 2 -1.69 3.20 2.47
C ALA A 2 -1.02 1.93 3.02
N CYS A 3 -1.17 0.80 2.33
CA CYS A 3 -0.51 -0.43 2.73
C CYS A 3 -0.10 -1.31 1.55
N HIS A 4 0.91 -2.15 1.78
CA HIS A 4 1.30 -3.22 0.87
C HIS A 4 0.56 -4.52 1.26
N PRO A 5 -0.17 -5.16 0.33
CA PRO A 5 -0.88 -6.41 0.63
C PRO A 5 0.08 -7.59 0.83
N GLY A 6 1.25 -7.54 0.20
CA GLY A 6 2.15 -8.68 0.08
C GLY A 6 2.42 -8.98 -1.38
N ASP A 7 3.14 -10.05 -1.66
CA ASP A 7 3.38 -10.54 -3.01
C ASP A 7 2.26 -11.51 -3.41
N VAL A 8 1.07 -10.97 -3.68
CA VAL A 8 -0.15 -11.77 -3.90
C VAL A 8 -0.12 -12.44 -5.27
N ASN A 9 -0.38 -13.75 -5.30
CA ASN A 9 -0.64 -14.50 -6.51
C ASN A 9 -1.97 -14.03 -7.15
N SER A 10 -1.87 -13.12 -8.10
CA SER A 10 -3.01 -12.45 -8.71
C SER A 10 -2.87 -12.47 -10.23
N LYS A 11 -3.97 -12.27 -10.95
CA LYS A 11 -3.92 -12.15 -12.41
C LYS A 11 -2.93 -11.06 -12.85
N LEU A 12 -2.88 -9.94 -12.12
CA LEU A 12 -1.95 -8.86 -12.41
C LEU A 12 -0.49 -9.29 -12.23
N SER A 13 -0.13 -9.91 -11.11
CA SER A 13 1.26 -10.33 -10.86
C SER A 13 1.71 -11.42 -11.84
N ASN A 14 0.82 -12.31 -12.28
CA ASN A 14 1.11 -13.28 -13.33
C ASN A 14 1.30 -12.62 -14.71
N ASN A 15 0.42 -11.68 -15.08
CA ASN A 15 0.52 -10.98 -16.36
C ASN A 15 1.79 -10.12 -16.48
N LEU A 16 2.31 -9.63 -15.37
CA LEU A 16 3.55 -8.84 -15.32
C LEU A 16 4.81 -9.71 -15.14
N GLY A 17 4.68 -11.04 -15.06
CA GLY A 17 5.81 -11.97 -14.92
C GLY A 17 6.40 -12.08 -13.51
N PHE A 18 5.75 -11.53 -12.49
CA PHE A 18 6.18 -11.65 -11.08
C PHE A 18 5.71 -12.96 -10.44
N GLY A 19 4.53 -13.46 -10.81
CA GLY A 19 4.01 -14.78 -10.41
C GLY A 19 3.81 -14.97 -8.90
N GLY A 20 3.43 -13.90 -8.18
CA GLY A 20 3.52 -13.78 -6.73
C GLY A 20 3.13 -15.00 -5.88
N SER A 21 3.66 -15.07 -4.66
CA SER A 21 3.66 -16.29 -3.83
C SER A 21 2.55 -16.40 -2.77
N GLU A 22 1.98 -15.27 -2.32
CA GLU A 22 0.99 -15.25 -1.24
C GLU A 22 -0.44 -15.47 -1.77
N SER A 23 -1.27 -16.17 -0.99
CA SER A 23 -2.69 -16.36 -1.31
C SER A 23 -3.50 -15.06 -1.20
N PRO A 24 -4.72 -14.99 -1.78
CA PRO A 24 -5.60 -13.84 -1.60
C PRO A 24 -5.89 -13.50 -0.13
N ASP A 25 -6.12 -14.51 0.72
CA ASP A 25 -6.38 -14.32 2.15
C ASP A 25 -5.16 -13.76 2.88
N GLU A 26 -3.96 -14.24 2.55
CA GLU A 26 -2.72 -13.70 3.08
C GLU A 26 -2.49 -12.24 2.67
N GLY A 27 -2.81 -11.92 1.43
CA GLY A 27 -2.78 -10.57 0.86
C GLY A 27 -3.76 -9.60 1.53
N ALA A 28 -4.90 -10.11 1.99
CA ALA A 28 -5.93 -9.31 2.65
C ALA A 28 -5.56 -8.95 4.12
N ARG A 29 -4.62 -9.68 4.75
CA ARG A 29 -4.31 -9.50 6.19
C ARG A 29 -3.96 -8.07 6.58
N THR A 30 -3.08 -7.40 5.83
CA THR A 30 -2.67 -6.03 6.18
C THR A 30 -3.76 -4.99 5.85
N PRO A 31 -4.40 -5.02 4.67
CA PRO A 31 -5.53 -4.14 4.35
C PRO A 31 -6.69 -4.25 5.36
N VAL A 32 -7.12 -5.47 5.69
CA VAL A 32 -8.22 -5.70 6.64
C VAL A 32 -7.84 -5.19 8.02
N TRP A 33 -6.67 -5.59 8.55
CA TRP A 33 -6.17 -5.11 9.84
C TRP A 33 -6.11 -3.58 9.90
N LEU A 34 -5.60 -2.92 8.86
CA LEU A 34 -5.49 -1.46 8.81
C LEU A 34 -6.87 -0.78 8.80
N ALA A 35 -7.86 -1.42 8.16
CA ALA A 35 -9.21 -0.90 8.05
C ALA A 35 -10.05 -1.15 9.31
N THR A 36 -9.78 -2.20 10.10
CA THR A 36 -10.65 -2.61 11.22
C THR A 36 -10.05 -2.38 12.59
N GLU A 37 -8.73 -2.41 12.75
CA GLU A 37 -8.10 -2.34 14.07
C GLU A 37 -7.82 -0.89 14.51
N PRO A 38 -8.00 -0.55 15.80
CA PRO A 38 -7.74 0.80 16.32
C PRO A 38 -6.34 1.32 16.01
N ALA A 39 -5.32 0.44 16.09
CA ALA A 39 -3.94 0.80 15.78
C ALA A 39 -3.75 1.29 14.33
N GLY A 40 -4.57 0.80 13.40
CA GLY A 40 -4.58 1.23 12.00
C GLY A 40 -5.39 2.50 11.73
N GLN A 41 -6.32 2.85 12.62
CA GLN A 41 -7.23 3.99 12.48
C GLN A 41 -6.80 5.25 13.26
N GLN A 42 -5.96 5.11 14.28
CA GLN A 42 -5.56 6.23 15.15
C GLN A 42 -4.55 7.21 14.52
N GLN A 43 -3.90 6.84 13.42
CA GLN A 43 -2.89 7.66 12.76
C GLN A 43 -3.21 7.83 11.28
N THR A 44 -2.91 8.99 10.70
CA THR A 44 -3.12 9.28 9.28
C THR A 44 -1.80 9.57 8.56
N GLY A 45 -1.80 9.48 7.24
CA GLY A 45 -0.62 9.77 6.41
C GLY A 45 0.51 8.73 6.52
N LYS A 46 0.23 7.54 7.08
CA LYS A 46 1.22 6.47 7.29
C LYS A 46 1.15 5.37 6.23
N TYR A 47 2.24 4.61 6.13
CA TYR A 47 2.37 3.45 5.24
C TYR A 47 2.62 2.17 6.06
N PHE A 48 1.95 1.08 5.68
CA PHE A 48 1.96 -0.17 6.43
C PHE A 48 2.30 -1.38 5.56
N ALA A 49 3.00 -2.35 6.13
CA ALA A 49 3.20 -3.66 5.51
C ALA A 49 3.31 -4.71 6.61
N ARG A 50 2.79 -5.93 6.36
CA ARG A 50 2.82 -7.03 7.33
C ARG A 50 2.24 -6.63 8.70
N ARG A 51 1.13 -5.88 8.71
CA ARG A 51 0.43 -5.37 9.91
C ARG A 51 1.27 -4.47 10.84
N LYS A 52 2.20 -3.69 10.28
CA LYS A 52 2.97 -2.69 11.03
C LYS A 52 3.30 -1.46 10.18
N GLU A 53 3.51 -0.32 10.83
CA GLU A 53 4.02 0.89 10.18
C GLU A 53 5.44 0.63 9.66
N VAL A 54 5.71 1.04 8.42
CA VAL A 54 7.05 0.97 7.81
C VAL A 54 7.30 2.23 6.97
N THR A 55 8.56 2.60 6.83
CA THR A 55 8.94 3.74 5.98
C THR A 55 8.73 3.40 4.51
N CYS A 56 7.94 4.21 3.81
CA CYS A 56 7.87 4.17 2.34
C CYS A 56 8.95 5.08 1.76
N GLN A 57 9.94 4.49 1.10
CA GLN A 57 11.03 5.22 0.44
C GLN A 57 10.57 6.18 -0.66
N PHE A 58 9.43 5.92 -1.30
CA PHE A 58 8.85 6.83 -2.30
C PHE A 58 8.09 8.00 -1.67
N ALA A 59 7.55 7.81 -0.45
CA ALA A 59 6.78 8.84 0.24
C ALA A 59 7.65 9.96 0.85
N SER A 60 8.97 9.83 0.81
CA SER A 60 9.92 10.84 1.29
C SER A 60 10.09 12.01 0.33
N ASN A 61 9.84 11.82 -0.98
CA ASN A 61 9.98 12.88 -1.97
C ASN A 61 8.71 13.74 -2.03
N LYS A 62 8.58 14.67 -1.08
CA LYS A 62 7.42 15.55 -0.94
C LYS A 62 7.20 16.45 -2.16
N ASP A 63 8.29 16.95 -2.76
CA ASP A 63 8.20 17.84 -3.91
C ASP A 63 7.63 17.13 -5.14
N ALA A 64 8.07 15.89 -5.41
CA ALA A 64 7.53 15.11 -6.53
C ALA A 64 6.06 14.72 -6.31
N ILE A 65 5.66 14.44 -5.06
CA ILE A 65 4.26 14.14 -4.72
C ILE A 65 3.39 15.37 -4.96
N GLU A 66 3.81 16.55 -4.53
CA GLU A 66 3.08 17.79 -4.74
C GLU A 66 2.97 18.12 -6.24
N GLN A 67 4.07 17.98 -6.99
CA GLN A 67 4.04 18.18 -8.45
C GLN A 67 3.04 17.24 -9.13
N LEU A 68 3.04 15.95 -8.76
CA LEU A 68 2.08 14.98 -9.28
C LEU A 68 0.63 15.38 -8.95
N TYR A 69 0.38 15.79 -7.71
CA TYR A 69 -0.95 16.26 -7.29
C TYR A 69 -1.43 17.46 -8.12
N GLN A 70 -0.55 18.45 -8.34
CA GLN A 70 -0.87 19.63 -9.14
C GLN A 70 -1.12 19.30 -10.61
N ILE A 71 -0.42 18.31 -11.18
CA ILE A 71 -0.67 17.83 -12.55
C ILE A 71 -2.04 17.13 -12.62
N CYS A 72 -2.32 16.21 -11.70
CA CYS A 72 -3.59 15.48 -11.66
C CYS A 72 -4.79 16.39 -11.44
N SER A 73 -4.66 17.47 -10.66
CA SER A 73 -5.75 18.40 -10.35
C SER A 73 -6.19 19.28 -11.53
N ARG A 74 -5.51 19.18 -12.69
CA ARG A 74 -5.84 19.93 -13.91
C ARG A 74 -6.72 19.17 -14.90
N TYR A 75 -6.93 17.86 -14.68
CA TYR A 75 -7.83 17.02 -15.46
C TYR A 75 -9.23 17.03 -14.83
#